data_AF-A0A2H0ECD8-F1
#
_entry.id   AF-A0A2H0ECD8-F1
#
_cell.length_a   1.000
_cell.length_b   1.000
_cell.length_c   1.000
_cell.angle_alpha   90.00
_cell.angle_beta   90.00
_cell.angle_gamma   90.00
#
_symmetry.space_group_name_H-M   'P 1'
#
loop_
_entity.id
_entity.type
_entity.pdbx_description
1 polymer ?
#
loop_
_entity_poly.entity_id
_entity_poly.type
_entity_poly.pdbx_seq_one_letter_code
_entity_poly.pdbx_strand_id
1 'polypeptide(L)'
;MKRFRVLEIIPWLILGLFILASFILMFNASQQESATMDELAHIPSGYGYVRYLDYRLNPEHPPLIKALAALPLLFQKLNFPTDKSSWQTDVNGQWAVGARFLYESTPAGGQAGNDADKIIQWSRLGPMLLTILLIFFIYIWAKELIGRWWALFPTFLFGFSPTVLAHGHYVTTDIGAALGIFIASYYFVKFLFKPSRRHLIFAGVALGIAQLTKFSAVLLIPFFGFLIIVFCLWEFKNKGYGLFAGFGQLLKIFFRYIFYLIIIFAIGYFIVYLVYFVFTLNYPVEKQKSDTQFTLTSFAGGPDRNWESCRLDSKISLARRARCLAEINIWMSQNKILRPLGQYMLGVLMVFQRSAGGNTAYFLGEVSAAGWWYYFPVVFILKESIPSLILIAFALLLGIWRVLKC
;
A
#
# COMPACT_ATOMS: atom_id res chain seq x y z
N MET A 1 -37.89 17.41 19.11
CA MET A 1 -36.80 17.75 18.16
C MET A 1 -35.40 17.87 18.79
N LYS A 2 -35.17 18.59 19.90
CA LYS A 2 -33.82 18.73 20.51
C LYS A 2 -33.20 17.40 21.01
N ARG A 3 -33.99 16.53 21.66
CA ARG A 3 -33.53 15.21 22.18
C ARG A 3 -33.06 14.24 21.08
N PHE A 4 -33.68 14.32 19.89
CA PHE A 4 -33.26 13.54 18.72
C PHE A 4 -31.89 13.98 18.19
N ARG A 5 -31.61 15.29 18.12
CA ARG A 5 -30.27 15.80 17.70
C ARG A 5 -29.16 15.40 18.66
N VAL A 6 -29.42 15.35 19.97
CA VAL A 6 -28.42 14.94 20.98
C VAL A 6 -28.01 13.47 20.79
N LEU A 7 -28.98 12.57 20.55
CA LEU A 7 -28.70 11.15 20.29
C LEU A 7 -27.94 10.91 18.98
N GLU A 8 -27.94 11.87 18.04
CA GLU A 8 -27.15 11.78 16.82
C GLU A 8 -25.68 12.15 17.02
N ILE A 9 -25.40 13.03 17.99
CA ILE A 9 -24.07 13.59 18.25
C ILE A 9 -23.24 12.66 19.13
N ILE A 10 -23.86 11.95 20.10
CA ILE A 10 -23.14 11.12 21.07
C ILE A 10 -22.19 10.10 20.40
N PRO A 11 -22.60 9.31 19.39
CA PRO A 11 -21.68 8.37 18.74
C PRO A 11 -20.45 9.05 18.12
N TRP A 12 -20.60 10.26 17.58
CA TRP A 12 -19.47 11.02 17.04
C TRP A 12 -18.53 11.53 18.14
N LEU A 13 -19.06 11.92 19.30
CA LEU A 13 -18.24 12.28 20.46
C LEU A 13 -17.44 11.08 20.97
N ILE A 14 -18.07 9.90 21.07
CA ILE A 14 -17.39 8.67 21.47
C ILE A 14 -16.30 8.30 20.46
N LEU A 15 -16.57 8.40 19.16
CA LEU A 15 -15.55 8.21 18.12
C LEU A 15 -14.39 9.18 18.30
N GLY A 16 -14.67 10.47 18.57
CA GLY A 16 -13.65 11.48 18.85
C GLY A 16 -12.77 11.11 20.05
N LEU A 17 -13.37 10.57 21.12
CA LEU A 17 -12.64 10.07 22.28
C LEU A 17 -11.76 8.87 21.94
N PHE A 18 -12.24 7.92 21.13
CA PHE A 18 -11.43 6.77 20.68
C PHE A 18 -10.22 7.24 19.87
N ILE A 19 -10.43 8.12 18.90
CA ILE A 19 -9.37 8.67 18.06
C ILE A 19 -8.32 9.40 18.93
N LEU A 20 -8.77 10.25 19.85
CA LEU A 20 -7.88 11.00 20.73
C LEU A 20 -7.08 10.07 21.63
N ALA A 21 -7.71 9.07 22.25
CA ALA A 21 -7.04 8.11 23.11
C ALA A 21 -6.01 7.27 22.33
N SER A 22 -6.37 6.73 21.17
CA SER A 22 -5.43 5.99 20.30
C SER A 22 -4.23 6.85 19.89
N PHE A 23 -4.47 8.13 19.54
CA PHE A 23 -3.39 9.06 19.21
C PHE A 23 -2.47 9.30 20.40
N ILE A 24 -3.01 9.58 21.59
CA ILE A 24 -2.20 9.81 22.80
C ILE A 24 -1.36 8.58 23.14
N LEU A 25 -1.92 7.37 23.04
CA LEU A 25 -1.20 6.11 23.28
C LEU A 25 -0.04 5.94 22.30
N MET A 26 -0.29 6.10 21.00
CA MET A 26 0.73 6.01 19.96
C MET A 26 1.81 7.09 20.13
N PHE A 27 1.40 8.33 20.40
CA PHE A 27 2.32 9.44 20.60
C PHE A 27 3.22 9.20 21.81
N ASN A 28 2.66 8.78 22.95
CA ASN A 28 3.41 8.51 24.15
C ASN A 28 4.42 7.35 23.97
N ALA A 29 4.02 6.26 23.30
CA ALA A 29 4.92 5.16 22.96
C ALA A 29 6.06 5.64 22.05
N SER A 30 5.73 6.41 21.01
CA SER A 30 6.72 6.90 20.03
C SER A 30 7.82 7.79 20.62
N GLN A 31 7.60 8.40 21.79
CA GLN A 31 8.56 9.25 22.48
C GLN A 31 9.58 8.46 23.30
N GLN A 32 9.28 7.19 23.58
CA GLN A 32 10.09 6.32 24.45
C GLN A 32 10.92 5.30 23.64
N GLU A 33 10.74 5.27 22.33
CA GLU A 33 11.28 4.22 21.46
C GLU A 33 12.25 4.79 20.42
N SER A 34 13.37 4.09 20.22
CA SER A 34 14.36 4.41 19.19
C SER A 34 13.87 4.09 17.78
N ALA A 35 14.64 4.50 16.76
CA ALA A 35 14.32 4.22 15.36
C ALA A 35 14.44 2.73 15.03
N THR A 36 13.55 2.25 14.17
CA THR A 36 13.66 0.93 13.54
C THR A 36 14.52 0.96 12.28
N MET A 37 14.92 -0.22 11.78
CA MET A 37 15.67 -0.36 10.52
C MET A 37 14.92 0.20 9.30
N ASP A 38 13.59 0.11 9.30
CA ASP A 38 12.75 0.67 8.24
C ASP A 38 12.74 2.20 8.31
N GLU A 39 12.66 2.78 9.51
CA GLU A 39 12.69 4.24 9.69
C GLU A 39 14.01 4.85 9.22
N LEU A 40 15.12 4.15 9.48
CA LEU A 40 16.44 4.52 8.98
C LEU A 40 16.46 4.68 7.45
N ALA A 41 15.73 3.84 6.71
CA ALA A 41 15.63 3.93 5.26
C ALA A 41 14.52 4.88 4.78
N HIS A 42 13.34 4.82 5.39
CA HIS A 42 12.11 5.44 4.91
C HIS A 42 12.08 6.95 5.15
N ILE A 43 12.49 7.42 6.33
CA ILE A 43 12.49 8.85 6.67
C ILE A 43 13.37 9.67 5.71
N PRO A 44 14.67 9.37 5.55
CA PRO A 44 15.54 10.13 4.64
C PRO A 44 15.12 9.96 3.18
N SER A 45 14.63 8.78 2.78
CA SER A 45 14.10 8.59 1.42
C SER A 45 12.90 9.50 1.18
N GLY A 46 11.95 9.55 2.12
CA GLY A 46 10.82 10.45 2.10
C GLY A 46 11.23 11.91 1.98
N TYR A 47 12.25 12.33 2.74
CA TYR A 47 12.79 13.68 2.68
C TYR A 47 13.40 13.98 1.30
N GLY A 48 14.13 13.02 0.72
CA GLY A 48 14.58 13.05 -0.68
C GLY A 48 13.44 13.37 -1.65
N TYR A 49 12.28 12.71 -1.48
CA TYR A 49 11.14 12.87 -2.38
C TYR A 49 10.51 14.25 -2.26
N VAL A 50 10.26 14.73 -1.03
CA VAL A 50 9.51 15.98 -0.83
C VAL A 50 10.39 17.22 -0.94
N ARG A 51 11.69 17.13 -0.61
CA ARG A 51 12.62 18.26 -0.67
C ARG A 51 13.28 18.39 -2.05
N TYR A 52 13.68 17.27 -2.64
CA TYR A 52 14.46 17.26 -3.87
C TYR A 52 13.66 16.79 -5.08
N LEU A 53 12.43 16.29 -4.92
CA LEU A 53 11.63 15.72 -6.02
C LEU A 53 12.40 14.62 -6.76
N ASP A 54 13.10 13.80 -5.97
CA ASP A 54 13.98 12.75 -6.46
C ASP A 54 13.75 11.43 -5.70
N TYR A 55 13.15 10.48 -6.40
CA TYR A 55 12.73 9.17 -5.89
C TYR A 55 13.81 8.07 -5.96
N ARG A 56 15.10 8.42 -6.11
CA ARG A 56 16.17 7.40 -6.28
C ARG A 56 16.35 6.45 -5.09
N LEU A 57 16.08 6.92 -3.87
CA LEU A 57 16.31 6.12 -2.66
C LEU A 57 15.14 5.19 -2.39
N ASN A 58 15.43 3.96 -1.96
CA ASN A 58 14.45 2.96 -1.55
C ASN A 58 13.27 2.76 -2.56
N PRO A 59 13.55 2.35 -3.82
CA PRO A 59 12.52 2.07 -4.81
C PRO A 59 11.66 0.83 -4.47
N GLU A 60 12.01 0.07 -3.43
CA GLU A 60 11.29 -1.12 -2.94
C GLU A 60 9.90 -0.84 -2.36
N HIS A 61 9.61 0.42 -2.04
CA HIS A 61 8.30 0.82 -1.49
C HIS A 61 7.79 2.08 -2.17
N PRO A 62 6.50 2.21 -2.47
CA PRO A 62 5.91 3.42 -3.05
C PRO A 62 6.15 4.71 -2.25
N PRO A 63 6.01 5.90 -2.87
CA PRO A 63 6.43 7.16 -2.27
C PRO A 63 5.53 7.69 -1.16
N LEU A 64 4.22 7.43 -1.18
CA LEU A 64 3.25 8.28 -0.49
C LEU A 64 3.47 8.29 1.03
N ILE A 65 3.70 7.14 1.65
CA ILE A 65 3.83 7.05 3.11
C ILE A 65 5.13 7.70 3.59
N LYS A 66 6.21 7.46 2.86
CA LYS A 66 7.52 8.08 3.11
C LYS A 66 7.45 9.60 2.94
N ALA A 67 6.80 10.06 1.87
CA ALA A 67 6.62 11.48 1.61
C ALA A 67 5.78 12.14 2.72
N LEU A 68 4.65 11.55 3.10
CA LEU A 68 3.79 12.05 4.19
C LEU A 68 4.55 12.15 5.52
N ALA A 69 5.35 11.15 5.86
CA ALA A 69 6.19 11.18 7.05
C ALA A 69 7.25 12.29 6.98
N ALA A 70 7.79 12.58 5.80
CA ALA A 70 8.83 13.60 5.67
C ALA A 70 8.32 15.04 5.47
N LEU A 71 7.04 15.26 5.14
CA LEU A 71 6.48 16.61 4.95
C LEU A 71 6.75 17.57 6.12
N PRO A 72 6.56 17.17 7.40
CA PRO A 72 6.81 18.06 8.53
C PRO A 72 8.30 18.46 8.68
N LEU A 73 9.22 17.67 8.10
CA LEU A 73 10.65 17.96 8.14
C LEU A 73 11.05 19.11 7.22
N LEU A 74 10.23 19.46 6.23
CA LEU A 74 10.49 20.60 5.33
C LEU A 74 10.54 21.95 6.05
N PHE A 75 9.96 22.03 7.25
CA PHE A 75 10.01 23.21 8.12
C PHE A 75 11.27 23.28 8.98
N GLN A 76 12.16 22.29 8.88
CA GLN A 76 13.40 22.21 9.63
C GLN A 76 14.61 22.49 8.71
N LYS A 77 15.67 23.09 9.25
CA LYS A 77 16.93 23.28 8.54
C LYS A 77 17.78 22.03 8.72
N LEU A 78 17.59 21.03 7.86
CA LEU A 78 18.27 19.73 7.95
C LEU A 78 19.41 19.62 6.93
N ASN A 79 20.52 19.04 7.38
CA ASN A 79 21.68 18.72 6.56
C ASN A 79 21.46 17.37 5.88
N PHE A 80 21.19 17.36 4.57
CA PHE A 80 21.00 16.12 3.81
C PHE A 80 22.27 15.79 3.01
N PRO A 81 22.78 14.54 3.05
CA PRO A 81 24.09 14.19 2.50
C PRO A 81 24.08 14.01 0.97
N THR A 82 23.74 15.08 0.23
CA THR A 82 23.65 15.04 -1.24
C THR A 82 25.01 14.92 -1.93
N ASP A 83 26.11 15.23 -1.25
CA ASP A 83 27.48 15.17 -1.79
C ASP A 83 28.10 13.76 -1.73
N LYS A 84 27.46 12.81 -1.04
CA LYS A 84 28.00 11.47 -0.81
C LYS A 84 27.64 10.49 -1.92
N SER A 85 28.47 9.46 -2.11
CA SER A 85 28.25 8.39 -3.09
C SER A 85 26.89 7.71 -2.90
N SER A 86 26.45 7.55 -1.65
CA SER A 86 25.17 6.94 -1.28
C SER A 86 23.95 7.67 -1.84
N TRP A 87 24.09 8.95 -2.22
CA TRP A 87 23.10 9.73 -2.95
C TRP A 87 23.42 9.83 -4.45
N GLN A 88 24.68 10.08 -4.80
CA GLN A 88 25.08 10.40 -6.16
C GLN A 88 25.12 9.19 -7.09
N THR A 89 25.76 8.10 -6.66
CA THR A 89 26.19 6.99 -7.53
C THR A 89 25.62 5.65 -7.13
N ASP A 90 25.43 5.40 -5.84
CA ASP A 90 25.08 4.07 -5.36
C ASP A 90 23.64 3.71 -5.75
N VAL A 91 23.38 2.42 -5.92
CA VAL A 91 22.02 1.88 -6.10
C VAL A 91 21.57 1.34 -4.74
N ASN A 92 20.35 1.67 -4.31
CA ASN A 92 19.81 1.30 -3.00
C ASN A 92 20.63 1.80 -1.80
N GLY A 93 21.22 3.00 -1.90
CA GLY A 93 22.02 3.63 -0.84
C GLY A 93 21.23 4.11 0.40
N GLN A 94 19.95 3.76 0.55
CA GLN A 94 19.05 4.35 1.55
C GLN A 94 19.54 4.22 3.00
N TRP A 95 20.14 3.10 3.40
CA TRP A 95 20.59 2.90 4.78
C TRP A 95 21.84 3.74 5.08
N ALA A 96 22.74 3.90 4.11
CA ALA A 96 23.93 4.74 4.25
C ALA A 96 23.56 6.24 4.25
N VAL A 97 22.59 6.65 3.43
CA VAL A 97 22.01 8.00 3.52
C VAL A 97 21.35 8.21 4.87
N GLY A 98 20.59 7.23 5.37
CA GLY A 98 19.90 7.31 6.64
C GLY A 98 20.81 7.39 7.85
N ALA A 99 21.84 6.53 7.91
CA ALA A 99 22.84 6.57 8.97
C ALA A 99 23.49 7.95 9.03
N ARG A 100 23.85 8.52 7.88
CA ARG A 100 24.39 9.88 7.79
C ARG A 100 23.39 10.93 8.22
N PHE A 101 22.20 10.91 7.62
CA PHE A 101 21.16 11.93 7.84
C PHE A 101 20.69 11.99 9.29
N LEU A 102 20.58 10.85 9.97
CA LEU A 102 20.13 10.80 11.37
C LEU A 102 21.29 10.89 12.37
N TYR A 103 22.40 10.19 12.13
CA TYR A 103 23.39 9.92 13.19
C TYR A 103 24.81 10.41 12.90
N GLU A 104 25.23 10.53 11.63
CA GLU A 104 26.62 10.90 11.27
C GLU A 104 26.74 12.32 10.69
N SER A 105 25.68 13.13 10.73
CA SER A 105 25.63 14.46 10.11
C SER A 105 26.48 15.51 10.84
N THR A 106 27.66 15.21 11.37
CA THR A 106 28.59 16.26 11.83
C THR A 106 29.37 16.77 10.60
N PRO A 107 29.11 17.96 10.08
CA PRO A 107 29.82 18.45 8.91
C PRO A 107 31.30 18.67 9.24
N ALA A 108 32.18 18.47 8.27
CA ALA A 108 33.56 18.94 8.36
C ALA A 108 33.51 20.48 8.51
N GLY A 109 33.75 20.97 9.74
CA GLY A 109 33.53 22.37 10.10
C GLY A 109 32.87 22.61 11.47
N GLY A 110 32.51 21.56 12.22
CA GLY A 110 32.10 21.69 13.63
C GLY A 110 30.65 22.15 13.85
N GLN A 111 29.80 22.13 12.83
CA GLN A 111 28.36 22.30 13.02
C GLN A 111 27.75 21.07 13.72
N ALA A 112 26.81 21.30 14.62
CA ALA A 112 26.02 20.24 15.22
C ALA A 112 25.23 19.51 14.10
N GLY A 113 25.22 18.19 14.15
CA GLY A 113 24.45 17.39 13.21
C GLY A 113 22.94 17.53 13.39
N ASN A 114 22.20 16.82 12.54
CA ASN A 114 20.76 16.80 12.66
C ASN A 114 20.33 16.16 13.99
N ASP A 115 19.26 16.69 14.58
CA ASP A 115 18.64 16.11 15.77
C ASP A 115 17.80 14.89 15.35
N ALA A 116 18.36 13.70 15.55
CA ALA A 116 17.74 12.44 15.16
C ALA A 116 16.37 12.23 15.82
N ASP A 117 16.29 12.45 17.13
CA ASP A 117 15.07 12.23 17.92
C ASP A 117 13.96 13.14 17.43
N LYS A 118 14.27 14.43 17.20
CA LYS A 118 13.31 15.38 16.63
C LYS A 118 12.87 14.99 15.22
N ILE A 119 13.79 14.57 14.36
CA ILE A 119 13.43 14.10 13.01
C ILE A 119 12.47 12.91 13.09
N ILE A 120 12.80 11.90 13.90
CA ILE A 120 12.02 10.68 14.04
C ILE A 120 10.62 11.02 14.57
N GLN A 121 10.53 11.79 15.66
CA GLN A 121 9.24 12.16 16.27
C GLN A 121 8.33 12.92 15.30
N TRP A 122 8.86 13.90 14.57
CA TRP A 122 8.09 14.65 13.57
C TRP A 122 7.65 13.76 12.40
N SER A 123 8.49 12.78 12.04
CA SER A 123 8.18 11.86 10.96
C SER A 123 7.08 10.85 11.32
N ARG A 124 7.05 10.41 12.58
CA ARG A 124 6.04 9.48 13.12
C ARG A 124 4.62 10.07 13.18
N LEU A 125 4.46 11.40 13.10
CA LEU A 125 3.13 12.03 12.99
C LEU A 125 2.37 11.59 11.74
N GLY A 126 3.06 11.38 10.61
CA GLY A 126 2.47 10.91 9.35
C GLY A 126 1.68 9.60 9.52
N PRO A 127 2.32 8.47 9.88
CA PRO A 127 1.63 7.21 10.09
C PRO A 127 0.58 7.27 11.21
N MET A 128 0.78 8.03 12.29
CA MET A 128 -0.26 8.22 13.32
C MET A 128 -1.54 8.84 12.75
N LEU A 129 -1.41 9.86 11.89
CA LEU A 129 -2.54 10.48 11.20
C LEU A 129 -3.26 9.49 10.29
N LEU A 130 -2.52 8.60 9.62
CA LEU A 130 -3.11 7.54 8.80
C LEU A 130 -3.84 6.49 9.65
N THR A 131 -3.30 6.14 10.81
CA THR A 131 -3.94 5.23 11.77
C THR A 131 -5.27 5.78 12.25
N ILE A 132 -5.32 7.04 12.70
CA ILE A 132 -6.59 7.63 13.17
C ILE A 132 -7.59 7.84 12.03
N LEU A 133 -7.11 8.10 10.81
CA LEU A 133 -7.96 8.17 9.63
C LEU A 133 -8.56 6.79 9.31
N LEU A 134 -7.81 5.70 9.49
CA LEU A 134 -8.32 4.35 9.34
C LEU A 134 -9.38 4.03 10.40
N ILE A 135 -9.15 4.37 11.67
CA ILE A 135 -10.15 4.25 12.75
C ILE A 135 -11.45 4.97 12.35
N PHE A 136 -11.34 6.20 11.84
CA PHE A 136 -12.49 6.96 11.36
C PHE A 136 -13.21 6.25 10.21
N PHE A 137 -12.51 5.78 9.18
CA PHE A 137 -13.14 5.11 8.04
C PHE A 137 -13.77 3.77 8.42
N ILE A 138 -13.21 3.04 9.40
CA ILE A 138 -13.84 1.84 9.97
C ILE A 138 -15.21 2.19 10.55
N TYR A 139 -15.31 3.28 11.31
CA TYR A 139 -16.59 3.75 11.83
C TYR A 139 -17.55 4.12 10.69
N ILE A 140 -17.09 4.84 9.66
CA ILE A 140 -17.93 5.25 8.52
C ILE A 140 -18.52 4.03 7.82
N TRP A 141 -17.70 3.05 7.46
CA TRP A 141 -18.19 1.86 6.77
C TRP A 141 -19.09 1.02 7.69
N ALA A 142 -18.69 0.78 8.95
CA ALA A 142 -19.50 0.03 9.89
C ALA A 142 -20.85 0.70 10.16
N LYS A 143 -20.91 2.03 10.22
CA LYS A 143 -22.15 2.79 10.40
C LYS A 143 -23.13 2.56 9.26
N GLU A 144 -22.64 2.46 8.02
CA GLU A 144 -23.48 2.15 6.86
C GLU A 144 -24.03 0.72 6.87
N LEU A 145 -23.33 -0.21 7.53
CA LEU A 145 -23.69 -1.64 7.57
C LEU A 145 -24.59 -2.02 8.76
N ILE A 146 -24.23 -1.58 9.96
CA ILE A 146 -24.86 -2.03 11.23
C ILE A 146 -25.40 -0.87 12.09
N GLY A 147 -25.32 0.36 11.58
CA GLY A 147 -25.86 1.55 12.24
C GLY A 147 -24.85 2.24 13.18
N ARG A 148 -25.19 3.50 13.54
CA ARG A 148 -24.28 4.46 14.20
C ARG A 148 -23.73 4.01 15.56
N TRP A 149 -24.52 3.27 16.33
CA TRP A 149 -24.13 2.82 17.68
C TRP A 149 -23.26 1.57 17.60
N TRP A 150 -23.70 0.58 16.82
CA TRP A 150 -22.98 -0.68 16.65
C TRP A 150 -21.65 -0.50 15.91
N ALA A 151 -21.52 0.52 15.08
CA ALA A 151 -20.25 0.90 14.45
C ALA A 151 -19.14 1.24 15.44
N LEU A 152 -19.47 1.67 16.66
CA LEU A 152 -18.47 1.96 17.69
C LEU A 152 -17.72 0.70 18.13
N PHE A 153 -18.36 -0.48 18.09
CA PHE A 153 -17.75 -1.71 18.56
C PHE A 153 -16.54 -2.18 17.73
N PRO A 154 -16.63 -2.39 16.40
CA PRO A 154 -15.44 -2.72 15.60
C PRO A 154 -14.42 -1.58 15.58
N THR A 155 -14.88 -0.34 15.69
CA THR A 155 -13.98 0.84 15.79
C THR A 155 -13.16 0.81 17.07
N PHE A 156 -13.78 0.47 18.21
CA PHE A 156 -13.11 0.29 19.49
C PHE A 156 -12.09 -0.84 19.41
N LEU A 157 -12.50 -2.01 18.92
CA LEU A 157 -11.61 -3.17 18.81
C LEU A 157 -10.37 -2.87 17.95
N PHE A 158 -10.55 -2.15 16.85
CA PHE A 158 -9.42 -1.76 16.00
C PHE A 158 -8.57 -0.65 16.64
N GLY A 159 -9.19 0.44 17.10
CA GLY A 159 -8.49 1.61 17.62
C GLY A 159 -7.70 1.35 18.90
N PHE A 160 -8.10 0.35 19.68
CA PHE A 160 -7.39 -0.08 20.90
C PHE A 160 -6.68 -1.42 20.74
N SER A 161 -6.52 -1.91 19.51
CA SER A 161 -5.75 -3.12 19.24
C SER A 161 -4.26 -2.87 19.53
N PRO A 162 -3.60 -3.68 20.38
CA PRO A 162 -2.17 -3.55 20.64
C PRO A 162 -1.33 -3.64 19.36
N THR A 163 -1.69 -4.52 18.41
CA THR A 163 -1.00 -4.66 17.13
C THR A 163 -1.09 -3.38 16.30
N VAL A 164 -2.28 -2.76 16.26
CA VAL A 164 -2.48 -1.51 15.51
C VAL A 164 -1.72 -0.37 16.15
N LEU A 165 -1.77 -0.22 17.47
CA LEU A 165 -1.07 0.85 18.19
C LEU A 165 0.45 0.69 18.11
N ALA A 166 0.95 -0.54 18.20
CA ALA A 166 2.38 -0.84 18.08
C ALA A 166 2.93 -0.51 16.70
N HIS A 167 2.20 -0.80 15.63
CA HIS A 167 2.66 -0.50 14.26
C HIS A 167 2.25 0.88 13.75
N GLY A 168 1.20 1.48 14.32
CA GLY A 168 0.53 2.66 13.78
C GLY A 168 1.31 3.97 13.89
N HIS A 169 2.42 3.97 14.62
CA HIS A 169 3.24 5.16 14.83
C HIS A 169 4.61 5.08 14.14
N TYR A 170 5.10 3.89 13.75
CA TYR A 170 6.37 3.76 13.03
C TYR A 170 6.25 4.22 11.58
N VAL A 171 7.33 4.79 11.04
CA VAL A 171 7.43 5.15 9.61
C VAL A 171 7.69 3.89 8.76
N THR A 172 6.70 3.00 8.74
CA THR A 172 6.60 1.84 7.86
C THR A 172 5.51 2.07 6.81
N THR A 173 5.27 1.10 5.92
CA THR A 173 4.23 1.21 4.88
C THR A 173 2.93 0.49 5.24
N ASP A 174 2.89 -0.25 6.35
CA ASP A 174 1.81 -1.20 6.64
C ASP A 174 0.49 -0.51 6.96
N ILE A 175 0.48 0.49 7.84
CA ILE A 175 -0.75 1.19 8.17
C ILE A 175 -1.29 1.99 6.98
N GLY A 176 -0.39 2.55 6.18
CA GLY A 176 -0.74 3.20 4.91
C GLY A 176 -1.41 2.22 3.95
N ALA A 177 -0.86 1.01 3.82
CA ALA A 177 -1.45 -0.07 3.01
C ALA A 177 -2.82 -0.49 3.54
N ALA A 178 -2.95 -0.69 4.86
CA ALA A 178 -4.22 -1.06 5.48
C ALA A 178 -5.30 -0.01 5.19
N LEU A 179 -4.97 1.28 5.37
CA LEU A 179 -5.87 2.39 5.06
C LEU A 179 -6.26 2.43 3.58
N GLY A 180 -5.27 2.40 2.69
CA GLY A 180 -5.49 2.46 1.25
C GLY A 180 -6.35 1.30 0.75
N ILE A 181 -6.03 0.07 1.15
CA ILE A 181 -6.79 -1.15 0.82
C ILE A 181 -8.22 -1.06 1.35
N PHE A 182 -8.40 -0.59 2.60
CA PHE A 182 -9.72 -0.46 3.22
C PHE A 182 -10.60 0.55 2.48
N ILE A 183 -10.09 1.76 2.21
CA ILE A 183 -10.83 2.82 1.51
C ILE A 183 -11.12 2.40 0.05
N ALA A 184 -10.15 1.80 -0.64
CA ALA A 184 -10.35 1.30 -2.00
C ALA A 184 -11.46 0.25 -2.03
N SER A 185 -11.45 -0.71 -1.11
CA SER A 185 -12.48 -1.74 -0.99
C SER A 185 -13.84 -1.15 -0.64
N TYR A 186 -13.89 -0.19 0.29
CA TYR A 186 -15.11 0.51 0.67
C TYR A 186 -15.79 1.20 -0.53
N TYR A 187 -15.06 2.03 -1.28
CA TYR A 187 -15.64 2.72 -2.43
C TYR A 187 -15.94 1.77 -3.59
N PHE A 188 -15.14 0.72 -3.79
CA PHE A 188 -15.40 -0.29 -4.80
C PHE A 188 -16.70 -1.05 -4.52
N VAL A 189 -16.88 -1.56 -3.29
CA VAL A 189 -18.13 -2.21 -2.86
C VAL A 189 -19.30 -1.24 -2.96
N LYS A 190 -19.13 0.01 -2.53
CA LYS A 190 -20.17 1.04 -2.65
C LYS A 190 -20.55 1.32 -4.11
N PHE A 191 -19.59 1.30 -5.03
CA PHE A 191 -19.85 1.40 -6.46
C PHE A 191 -20.66 0.21 -6.99
N LEU A 192 -20.32 -1.02 -6.60
CA LEU A 192 -21.06 -2.22 -7.03
C LEU A 192 -22.53 -2.15 -6.62
N PHE A 193 -22.82 -1.83 -5.36
CA PHE A 193 -24.20 -1.77 -4.86
C PHE A 193 -24.95 -0.49 -5.24
N LYS A 194 -24.26 0.63 -5.45
CA LYS A 194 -24.85 1.92 -5.83
C LYS A 194 -24.07 2.55 -6.99
N PRO A 195 -24.20 2.01 -8.23
CA PRO A 195 -23.44 2.49 -9.36
C PRO A 195 -23.71 3.98 -9.63
N SER A 196 -22.66 4.80 -9.56
CA SER A 196 -22.73 6.22 -9.86
C SER A 196 -21.37 6.72 -10.36
N ARG A 197 -21.36 7.80 -11.16
CA ARG A 197 -20.11 8.43 -11.64
C ARG A 197 -19.20 8.85 -10.47
N ARG A 198 -19.79 9.34 -9.37
CA ARG A 198 -19.05 9.75 -8.17
C ARG A 198 -18.36 8.55 -7.50
N HIS A 199 -19.09 7.45 -7.29
CA HIS A 199 -18.50 6.25 -6.69
C HIS A 199 -17.45 5.60 -7.59
N LEU A 200 -17.64 5.62 -8.91
CA LEU A 200 -16.64 5.16 -9.88
C LEU A 200 -15.32 5.95 -9.75
N ILE A 201 -15.42 7.28 -9.71
CA ILE A 201 -14.25 8.17 -9.54
C ILE A 201 -13.58 7.93 -8.18
N PHE A 202 -14.35 7.89 -7.08
CA PHE A 202 -13.78 7.64 -5.76
C PHE A 202 -13.13 6.26 -5.64
N ALA A 203 -13.70 5.22 -6.25
CA ALA A 203 -13.08 3.90 -6.30
C ALA A 203 -11.75 3.92 -7.07
N GLY A 204 -11.69 4.61 -8.21
CA GLY A 204 -10.47 4.78 -9.00
C GLY A 204 -9.39 5.56 -8.25
N VAL A 205 -9.74 6.71 -7.67
CA VAL A 205 -8.80 7.53 -6.88
C VAL A 205 -8.31 6.78 -5.64
N ALA A 206 -9.20 6.12 -4.91
CA ALA A 206 -8.84 5.33 -3.73
C ALA A 206 -7.92 4.17 -4.08
N LEU A 207 -8.17 3.48 -5.21
CA LEU A 207 -7.26 2.46 -5.72
C LEU A 207 -5.88 3.04 -6.03
N GLY A 208 -5.81 4.18 -6.73
CA GLY A 208 -4.55 4.85 -7.04
C GLY A 208 -3.76 5.21 -5.78
N ILE A 209 -4.43 5.78 -4.78
CA ILE A 209 -3.85 6.06 -3.47
C ILE A 209 -3.33 4.76 -2.83
N ALA A 210 -4.10 3.67 -2.84
CA ALA A 210 -3.67 2.38 -2.28
C ALA A 210 -2.43 1.82 -3.00
N GLN A 211 -2.34 1.94 -4.32
CA GLN A 211 -1.12 1.54 -5.06
C GLN A 211 0.10 2.39 -4.69
N LEU A 212 -0.12 3.63 -4.27
CA LEU A 212 0.92 4.54 -3.82
C LEU A 212 1.36 4.32 -2.36
N THR A 213 0.70 3.43 -1.60
CA THR A 213 1.10 3.15 -0.20
C THR A 213 2.02 1.94 -0.07
N LYS A 214 1.76 0.86 -0.81
CA LYS A 214 2.57 -0.38 -0.77
C LYS A 214 2.38 -1.21 -2.04
N PHE A 215 3.44 -1.79 -2.60
CA PHE A 215 3.33 -2.58 -3.83
C PHE A 215 2.51 -3.86 -3.66
N SER A 216 2.38 -4.40 -2.45
CA SER A 216 1.46 -5.51 -2.18
C SER A 216 -0.01 -5.14 -2.42
N ALA A 217 -0.36 -3.85 -2.45
CA ALA A 217 -1.69 -3.40 -2.82
C ALA A 217 -2.07 -3.74 -4.27
N VAL A 218 -1.12 -4.16 -5.13
CA VAL A 218 -1.41 -4.73 -6.46
C VAL A 218 -2.38 -5.92 -6.37
N LEU A 219 -2.41 -6.62 -5.23
CA LEU A 219 -3.38 -7.70 -4.96
C LEU A 219 -4.84 -7.21 -4.92
N LEU A 220 -5.10 -5.90 -4.85
CA LEU A 220 -6.44 -5.35 -5.05
C LEU A 220 -6.99 -5.66 -6.45
N ILE A 221 -6.14 -5.84 -7.46
CA ILE A 221 -6.56 -6.16 -8.83
C ILE A 221 -7.31 -7.50 -8.89
N PRO A 222 -6.69 -8.65 -8.52
CA PRO A 222 -7.40 -9.92 -8.49
C PRO A 222 -8.53 -9.92 -7.45
N PHE A 223 -8.37 -9.20 -6.33
CA PHE A 223 -9.43 -9.10 -5.32
C PHE A 223 -10.70 -8.40 -5.85
N PHE A 224 -10.57 -7.29 -6.58
CA PHE A 224 -11.72 -6.62 -7.19
C PHE A 224 -12.36 -7.46 -8.30
N GLY A 225 -11.56 -8.19 -9.07
CA GLY A 225 -12.08 -9.19 -10.02
C GLY A 225 -12.93 -10.26 -9.32
N PHE A 226 -12.43 -10.81 -8.21
CA PHE A 226 -13.18 -11.75 -7.38
C PHE A 226 -14.49 -11.15 -6.84
N LEU A 227 -14.45 -9.93 -6.30
CA LEU A 227 -15.65 -9.25 -5.82
C LEU A 227 -16.69 -9.01 -6.93
N ILE A 228 -16.26 -8.72 -8.17
CA ILE A 228 -17.17 -8.64 -9.32
C ILE A 228 -17.84 -9.99 -9.59
N ILE A 229 -17.08 -11.10 -9.55
CA ILE A 229 -17.65 -12.43 -9.75
C ILE A 229 -18.73 -12.71 -8.69
N VAL A 230 -18.42 -12.50 -7.41
CA VAL A 230 -19.37 -12.68 -6.30
C VAL A 230 -20.60 -11.78 -6.48
N PHE A 231 -20.38 -10.51 -6.84
CA PHE A 231 -21.47 -9.56 -7.05
C PHE A 231 -22.36 -9.93 -8.26
N CYS A 232 -21.77 -10.39 -9.36
CA CYS A 232 -22.52 -10.83 -10.53
C CYS A 232 -23.40 -12.04 -10.21
N LEU A 233 -22.90 -13.01 -9.46
CA LEU A 233 -23.68 -14.17 -9.00
C LEU A 233 -24.84 -13.74 -8.10
N TRP A 234 -24.60 -12.81 -7.19
CA TRP A 234 -25.63 -12.23 -6.31
C TRP A 234 -26.69 -11.43 -7.10
N GLU A 235 -26.28 -10.54 -8.01
CA GLU A 235 -27.19 -9.73 -8.84
C GLU A 235 -28.03 -10.63 -9.77
N PHE A 236 -27.41 -11.65 -10.35
CA PHE A 236 -28.06 -12.63 -11.22
C PHE A 236 -29.18 -13.38 -10.49
N LYS A 237 -28.87 -13.88 -9.29
CA LYS A 237 -29.83 -14.60 -8.44
C LYS A 237 -30.99 -13.73 -8.00
N ASN A 238 -30.72 -12.51 -7.54
CA ASN A 238 -31.76 -11.59 -7.04
C ASN A 238 -32.74 -11.10 -8.11
N LYS A 239 -32.33 -11.09 -9.38
CA LYS A 239 -33.21 -10.69 -10.49
C LYS A 239 -34.06 -11.85 -11.05
N GLY A 240 -33.88 -13.07 -10.54
CA GLY A 240 -34.73 -14.22 -10.89
C GLY A 240 -34.62 -14.66 -12.35
N TYR A 241 -33.44 -14.53 -12.96
CA TYR A 241 -33.26 -14.93 -14.36
C TYR A 241 -33.37 -16.44 -14.56
N GLY A 242 -34.15 -16.88 -15.57
CA GLY A 242 -34.31 -18.29 -15.92
C GLY A 242 -33.05 -18.93 -16.53
N LEU A 243 -32.96 -20.28 -16.50
CA LEU A 243 -31.74 -21.05 -16.80
C LEU A 243 -31.10 -20.74 -18.17
N PHE A 244 -31.89 -20.68 -19.25
CA PHE A 244 -31.39 -20.54 -20.63
C PHE A 244 -31.16 -19.08 -21.07
N ALA A 245 -32.03 -18.15 -20.68
CA ALA A 245 -31.81 -16.71 -20.87
C ALA A 245 -30.76 -16.14 -19.89
N GLY A 246 -30.39 -16.93 -18.88
CA GLY A 246 -29.57 -16.53 -17.76
C GLY A 246 -28.10 -16.30 -18.13
N PHE A 247 -27.49 -17.23 -18.87
CA PHE A 247 -26.04 -17.16 -19.13
C PHE A 247 -25.66 -15.92 -19.95
N GLY A 248 -26.42 -15.58 -20.99
CA GLY A 248 -26.19 -14.36 -21.77
C GLY A 248 -26.32 -13.07 -20.94
N GLN A 249 -27.26 -13.04 -20.00
CA GLN A 249 -27.43 -11.90 -19.10
C GLN A 249 -26.32 -11.81 -18.04
N LEU A 250 -25.87 -12.95 -17.51
CA LEU A 250 -24.73 -13.02 -16.61
C LEU A 250 -23.47 -12.47 -17.29
N LEU A 251 -23.17 -12.90 -18.53
CA LEU A 251 -22.05 -12.37 -19.31
C LEU A 251 -22.19 -10.86 -19.54
N LYS A 252 -23.39 -10.37 -19.88
CA LYS A 252 -23.63 -8.93 -20.07
C LYS A 252 -23.35 -8.13 -18.81
N ILE A 253 -23.78 -8.62 -17.64
CA ILE A 253 -23.52 -7.99 -16.34
C ILE A 253 -22.01 -8.02 -16.04
N PHE A 254 -21.37 -9.18 -16.25
CA PHE A 254 -19.94 -9.38 -16.01
C PHE A 254 -19.10 -8.41 -16.85
N PHE A 255 -19.27 -8.40 -18.18
CA PHE A 255 -18.52 -7.51 -19.07
C PHE A 255 -18.78 -6.03 -18.77
N ARG A 256 -20.00 -5.66 -18.35
CA ARG A 256 -20.30 -4.30 -17.90
C ARG A 256 -19.44 -3.90 -16.68
N TYR A 257 -19.31 -4.76 -15.68
CA TYR A 257 -18.49 -4.46 -14.50
C TYR A 257 -16.99 -4.58 -14.76
N ILE A 258 -16.55 -5.46 -15.66
CA ILE A 258 -15.17 -5.48 -16.14
C ILE A 258 -14.82 -4.18 -16.85
N PHE A 259 -15.70 -3.65 -17.69
CA PHE A 259 -15.50 -2.34 -18.31
C PHE A 259 -15.36 -1.22 -17.27
N TYR A 260 -16.21 -1.21 -16.24
CA TYR A 260 -16.06 -0.25 -15.13
C TYR A 260 -14.77 -0.46 -14.34
N LEU A 261 -14.32 -1.69 -14.14
CA LEU A 261 -13.05 -2.00 -13.49
C LEU A 261 -11.88 -1.42 -14.27
N ILE A 262 -11.90 -1.52 -15.61
CA ILE A 262 -10.89 -0.90 -16.48
C ILE A 262 -10.86 0.62 -16.30
N ILE A 263 -12.03 1.27 -16.20
CA ILE A 263 -12.10 2.71 -15.93
C ILE A 263 -11.54 3.06 -14.54
N ILE A 264 -11.89 2.29 -13.51
CA ILE A 264 -11.36 2.45 -12.15
C ILE A 264 -9.83 2.33 -12.16
N PHE A 265 -9.29 1.35 -12.89
CA PHE A 265 -7.85 1.16 -13.04
C PHE A 265 -7.21 2.31 -13.80
N ALA A 266 -7.81 2.77 -14.89
CA ALA A 266 -7.30 3.92 -15.65
C ALA A 266 -7.21 5.18 -14.76
N ILE A 267 -8.25 5.47 -13.97
CA ILE A 267 -8.23 6.57 -13.01
C ILE A 267 -7.14 6.35 -11.95
N GLY A 268 -7.07 5.16 -11.35
CA GLY A 268 -6.10 4.84 -10.30
C GLY A 268 -4.66 4.96 -10.78
N TYR A 269 -4.32 4.39 -11.93
CA TYR A 269 -2.98 4.46 -12.50
C TYR A 269 -2.65 5.85 -13.06
N PHE A 270 -3.64 6.65 -13.43
CA PHE A 270 -3.43 8.07 -13.69
C PHE A 270 -3.00 8.82 -12.42
N ILE A 271 -3.62 8.55 -11.27
CA ILE A 271 -3.16 9.12 -9.99
C ILE A 271 -1.74 8.65 -9.64
N VAL A 272 -1.44 7.37 -9.83
CA VAL A 272 -0.08 6.83 -9.64
C VAL A 272 0.91 7.57 -10.53
N TYR A 273 0.59 7.74 -11.82
CA TYR A 273 1.40 8.48 -12.77
C TYR A 273 1.72 9.89 -12.27
N LEU A 274 0.70 10.66 -11.85
CA LEU A 274 0.88 12.05 -11.42
C LEU A 274 1.84 12.17 -10.23
N VAL A 275 1.72 11.27 -9.24
CA VAL A 275 2.59 11.30 -8.05
C VAL A 275 4.03 10.93 -8.40
N TYR A 276 4.23 9.86 -9.18
CA TYR A 276 5.57 9.50 -9.61
C TYR A 276 6.17 10.54 -10.56
N PHE A 277 5.36 11.23 -11.37
CA PHE A 277 5.83 12.29 -12.24
C PHE A 277 6.46 13.41 -11.42
N VAL A 278 5.76 13.86 -10.38
CA VAL A 278 6.28 14.89 -9.45
C VAL A 278 7.56 14.44 -8.76
N PHE A 279 7.61 13.22 -8.21
CA PHE A 279 8.79 12.73 -7.47
C PHE A 279 9.96 12.25 -8.35
N THR A 280 9.81 12.27 -9.68
CA THR A 280 10.89 11.95 -10.62
C THR A 280 11.36 13.17 -11.42
N LEU A 281 10.88 14.38 -11.10
CA LEU A 281 11.24 15.61 -11.81
C LEU A 281 12.75 15.88 -11.80
N ASN A 282 13.40 15.73 -10.64
CA ASN A 282 14.84 15.99 -10.50
C ASN A 282 15.68 14.72 -10.48
N TYR A 283 15.06 13.55 -10.64
CA TYR A 283 15.80 12.30 -10.79
C TYR A 283 16.37 12.24 -12.22
N PRO A 284 17.71 12.24 -12.45
CA PRO A 284 18.25 12.26 -13.81
C PRO A 284 17.85 11.02 -14.61
N VAL A 285 17.51 11.20 -15.89
CA VAL A 285 17.02 10.11 -16.76
C VAL A 285 18.08 9.00 -16.88
N GLU A 286 19.33 9.35 -17.15
CA GLU A 286 20.41 8.36 -17.28
C GLU A 286 20.68 7.62 -15.98
N LYS A 287 20.58 8.31 -14.84
CA LYS A 287 20.72 7.68 -13.52
C LYS A 287 19.56 6.71 -13.26
N GLN A 288 18.30 7.10 -13.50
CA GLN A 288 17.17 6.20 -13.34
C GLN A 288 17.29 4.97 -14.24
N LYS A 289 17.70 5.15 -15.51
CA LYS A 289 17.96 4.04 -16.43
C LYS A 289 19.02 3.09 -15.86
N SER A 290 20.17 3.64 -15.46
CA SER A 290 21.27 2.86 -14.88
C SER A 290 20.82 2.08 -13.65
N ASP A 291 20.10 2.73 -12.74
CA ASP A 291 19.62 2.12 -11.49
C ASP A 291 18.58 1.03 -11.79
N THR A 292 17.63 1.29 -12.70
CA THR A 292 16.63 0.32 -13.17
C THR A 292 17.30 -0.91 -13.77
N GLN A 293 18.29 -0.70 -14.66
CA GLN A 293 19.03 -1.77 -15.30
C GLN A 293 19.82 -2.58 -14.29
N PHE A 294 20.52 -1.93 -13.36
CA PHE A 294 21.27 -2.59 -12.30
C PHE A 294 20.35 -3.46 -11.43
N THR A 295 19.25 -2.89 -10.92
CA THR A 295 18.28 -3.59 -10.07
C THR A 295 17.68 -4.81 -10.75
N LEU A 296 17.33 -4.70 -12.03
CA LEU A 296 16.71 -5.78 -12.79
C LEU A 296 17.74 -6.69 -13.47
N THR A 297 19.05 -6.57 -13.19
CA THR A 297 20.08 -7.35 -13.90
C THR A 297 19.83 -8.85 -13.82
N SER A 298 19.49 -9.38 -12.65
CA SER A 298 19.24 -10.82 -12.44
C SER A 298 17.78 -11.23 -12.65
N PHE A 299 16.87 -10.28 -12.96
CA PHE A 299 15.45 -10.56 -13.11
C PHE A 299 15.20 -11.59 -14.22
N ALA A 300 14.49 -12.68 -13.88
CA ALA A 300 14.09 -13.75 -14.78
C ALA A 300 15.24 -14.33 -15.65
N GLY A 301 16.43 -14.49 -15.08
CA GLY A 301 17.56 -15.16 -15.73
C GLY A 301 18.48 -14.25 -16.55
N GLY A 302 18.49 -12.94 -16.29
CA GLY A 302 19.48 -12.03 -16.87
C GLY A 302 18.97 -11.17 -18.03
N PRO A 303 19.80 -10.26 -18.59
CA PRO A 303 19.44 -9.43 -19.74
C PRO A 303 18.97 -10.22 -20.98
N ASP A 304 18.11 -9.62 -21.79
CA ASP A 304 17.64 -10.17 -23.08
C ASP A 304 17.77 -9.11 -24.18
N ARG A 305 18.95 -9.05 -24.82
CA ARG A 305 19.27 -8.00 -25.81
C ARG A 305 18.44 -8.10 -27.09
N ASN A 306 17.94 -9.29 -27.42
CA ASN A 306 17.23 -9.57 -28.68
C ASN A 306 15.71 -9.47 -28.52
N TRP A 307 15.21 -9.17 -27.32
CA TRP A 307 13.80 -9.13 -26.98
C TRP A 307 13.07 -10.47 -27.25
N GLU A 308 13.80 -11.60 -27.20
CA GLU A 308 13.24 -12.93 -27.43
C GLU A 308 12.15 -13.27 -26.40
N SER A 309 12.28 -12.75 -25.18
CA SER A 309 11.30 -12.90 -24.10
C SER A 309 9.96 -12.22 -24.35
N CYS A 310 9.94 -11.19 -25.19
CA CYS A 310 8.72 -10.48 -25.57
C CYS A 310 8.05 -11.06 -26.82
N ARG A 311 8.73 -11.95 -27.55
CA ARG A 311 8.21 -12.58 -28.76
C ARG A 311 7.30 -13.75 -28.42
N LEU A 312 6.10 -13.79 -29.00
CA LEU A 312 5.11 -14.84 -28.74
C LEU A 312 5.52 -16.19 -29.35
N ASP A 313 6.28 -16.17 -30.45
CA ASP A 313 6.76 -17.33 -31.21
C ASP A 313 8.05 -17.96 -30.64
N SER A 314 8.74 -17.30 -29.70
CA SER A 314 9.98 -17.83 -29.12
C SER A 314 9.73 -19.09 -28.29
N LYS A 315 10.65 -20.08 -28.35
CA LYS A 315 10.55 -21.36 -27.61
C LYS A 315 11.24 -21.32 -26.24
N ILE A 316 10.92 -20.32 -25.43
CA ILE A 316 11.50 -20.15 -24.10
C ILE A 316 10.52 -20.54 -22.99
N SER A 317 11.03 -20.80 -21.78
CA SER A 317 10.21 -21.14 -20.62
C SER A 317 9.33 -19.96 -20.16
N LEU A 318 8.19 -20.27 -19.54
CA LEU A 318 7.29 -19.24 -19.00
C LEU A 318 7.98 -18.33 -17.98
N ALA A 319 8.85 -18.89 -17.13
CA ALA A 319 9.65 -18.12 -16.18
C ALA A 319 10.59 -17.14 -16.90
N ARG A 320 11.19 -17.54 -18.03
CA ARG A 320 12.04 -16.65 -18.84
C ARG A 320 11.23 -15.57 -19.57
N ARG A 321 9.98 -15.84 -19.98
CA ARG A 321 9.10 -14.82 -20.60
C ARG A 321 8.86 -13.61 -19.68
N ALA A 322 8.86 -13.81 -18.36
CA ALA A 322 8.73 -12.70 -17.42
C ALA A 322 9.81 -11.62 -17.62
N ARG A 323 10.99 -11.97 -18.18
CA ARG A 323 12.05 -11.02 -18.52
C ARG A 323 11.58 -9.87 -19.42
N CYS A 324 10.58 -10.11 -20.27
CA CYS A 324 10.02 -9.07 -21.12
C CYS A 324 9.57 -7.84 -20.33
N LEU A 325 8.99 -8.06 -19.14
CA LEU A 325 8.56 -6.97 -18.27
C LEU A 325 9.75 -6.11 -17.82
N ALA A 326 10.91 -6.71 -17.53
CA ALA A 326 12.12 -5.97 -17.18
C ALA A 326 12.66 -5.16 -18.35
N GLU A 327 12.68 -5.71 -19.58
CA GLU A 327 13.13 -4.97 -20.77
C GLU A 327 12.19 -3.79 -21.09
N ILE A 328 10.87 -3.99 -20.99
CA ILE A 328 9.89 -2.90 -21.10
C ILE A 328 10.15 -1.83 -20.03
N ASN A 329 10.43 -2.23 -18.78
CA ASN A 329 10.70 -1.29 -17.70
C ASN A 329 11.98 -0.46 -17.93
N ILE A 330 13.05 -1.10 -18.40
CA ILE A 330 14.31 -0.44 -18.77
C ILE A 330 14.10 0.51 -19.95
N TRP A 331 13.25 0.15 -20.92
CA TRP A 331 12.89 1.05 -22.01
C TRP A 331 12.04 2.24 -21.53
N MET A 332 11.07 2.01 -20.64
CA MET A 332 10.24 3.07 -20.07
C MET A 332 11.05 4.08 -19.27
N SER A 333 12.08 3.66 -18.52
CA SER A 333 12.91 4.56 -17.71
C SER A 333 13.71 5.56 -18.55
N GLN A 334 13.96 5.27 -19.83
CA GLN A 334 14.63 6.16 -20.79
C GLN A 334 13.66 7.19 -21.38
N ASN A 335 12.36 6.88 -21.40
CA ASN A 335 11.36 7.74 -22.00
C ASN A 335 10.84 8.76 -20.99
N LYS A 336 11.02 10.06 -21.29
CA LYS A 336 10.61 11.16 -20.39
C LYS A 336 9.13 11.14 -19.99
N ILE A 337 8.25 10.61 -20.84
CA ILE A 337 6.81 10.54 -20.58
C ILE A 337 6.49 9.30 -19.75
N LEU A 338 7.09 8.14 -20.06
CA LEU A 338 6.73 6.85 -19.46
C LEU A 338 7.51 6.51 -18.19
N ARG A 339 8.65 7.17 -17.93
CA ARG A 339 9.50 6.94 -16.77
C ARG A 339 8.80 6.98 -15.40
N PRO A 340 7.71 7.76 -15.16
CA PRO A 340 6.99 7.69 -13.89
C PRO A 340 6.31 6.34 -13.67
N LEU A 341 5.62 5.81 -14.68
CA LEU A 341 5.03 4.47 -14.62
C LEU A 341 6.10 3.39 -14.64
N GLY A 342 7.21 3.63 -15.36
CA GLY A 342 8.40 2.78 -15.30
C GLY A 342 8.91 2.65 -13.86
N GLN A 343 8.98 3.75 -13.11
CA GLN A 343 9.43 3.71 -11.72
C GLN A 343 8.47 2.94 -10.80
N TYR A 344 7.16 3.09 -10.97
CA TYR A 344 6.19 2.28 -10.24
C TYR A 344 6.34 0.79 -10.59
N MET A 345 6.44 0.47 -11.88
CA MET A 345 6.58 -0.89 -12.37
C MET A 345 7.90 -1.52 -11.89
N LEU A 346 8.99 -0.76 -11.77
CA LEU A 346 10.26 -1.23 -11.22
C LEU A 346 10.05 -1.82 -9.82
N GLY A 347 9.38 -1.08 -8.94
CA GLY A 347 9.14 -1.56 -7.58
C GLY A 347 8.24 -2.80 -7.53
N VAL A 348 7.24 -2.91 -8.41
CA VAL A 348 6.44 -4.15 -8.56
C VAL A 348 7.32 -5.32 -8.99
N LEU A 349 8.21 -5.12 -9.97
CA LEU A 349 9.15 -6.16 -10.41
C LEU A 349 10.14 -6.55 -9.31
N MET A 350 10.61 -5.60 -8.50
CA MET A 350 11.47 -5.90 -7.35
C MET A 350 10.77 -6.83 -6.35
N VAL A 351 9.47 -6.65 -6.09
CA VAL A 351 8.70 -7.55 -5.21
C VAL A 351 8.64 -8.96 -5.79
N PHE A 352 8.35 -9.10 -7.10
CA PHE A 352 8.36 -10.41 -7.75
C PHE A 352 9.73 -11.07 -7.72
N GLN A 353 10.80 -10.31 -8.00
CA GLN A 353 12.16 -10.81 -7.97
C GLN A 353 12.55 -11.28 -6.57
N ARG A 354 12.21 -10.52 -5.52
CA ARG A 354 12.51 -10.89 -4.13
C ARG A 354 11.71 -12.10 -3.68
N SER A 355 10.45 -12.22 -4.10
CA SER A 355 9.63 -13.40 -3.82
C SER A 355 10.15 -14.66 -4.52
N ALA A 356 10.73 -14.54 -5.72
CA ALA A 356 11.28 -15.67 -6.46
C ALA A 356 12.70 -16.06 -6.00
N GLY A 357 13.52 -15.06 -5.64
CA GLY A 357 14.88 -15.27 -5.13
C GLY A 357 14.90 -15.83 -3.70
N GLY A 358 13.84 -15.59 -2.94
CA GLY A 358 13.74 -16.06 -1.57
C GLY A 358 14.53 -15.21 -0.57
N ASN A 359 14.30 -15.45 0.72
CA ASN A 359 15.20 -15.01 1.79
C ASN A 359 15.37 -16.19 2.74
N THR A 360 16.57 -16.40 3.27
CA THR A 360 16.80 -17.40 4.31
C THR A 360 15.92 -17.06 5.51
N ALA A 361 14.89 -17.86 5.73
CA ALA A 361 13.92 -17.68 6.78
C ALA A 361 13.85 -18.94 7.64
N TYR A 362 13.52 -18.74 8.92
CA TYR A 362 13.19 -19.80 9.85
C TYR A 362 11.67 -19.86 10.05
N PHE A 363 11.08 -21.05 9.95
CA PHE A 363 9.67 -21.28 10.22
C PHE A 363 9.44 -22.70 10.73
N LEU A 364 8.80 -22.83 11.90
CA LEU A 364 8.40 -24.11 12.52
C LEU A 364 9.50 -25.18 12.55
N GLY A 365 10.73 -24.79 12.90
CA GLY A 365 11.87 -25.71 13.00
C GLY A 365 12.68 -25.88 11.71
N GLU A 366 12.21 -25.34 10.59
CA GLU A 366 12.89 -25.44 9.30
C GLU A 366 13.56 -24.12 8.91
N VAL A 367 14.72 -24.21 8.27
CA VAL A 367 15.39 -23.08 7.62
C VAL A 367 15.30 -23.29 6.12
N SER A 368 14.71 -22.34 5.40
CA SER A 368 14.52 -22.43 3.94
C SER A 368 14.64 -21.06 3.29
N ALA A 369 15.15 -21.03 2.06
CA ALA A 369 15.12 -19.87 1.19
C ALA A 369 13.86 -19.81 0.30
N ALA A 370 13.20 -20.96 0.05
CA ALA A 370 12.08 -21.06 -0.89
C ALA A 370 10.72 -20.62 -0.30
N GLY A 371 10.63 -20.46 1.02
CA GLY A 371 9.38 -20.15 1.73
C GLY A 371 8.40 -21.34 1.79
N TRP A 372 7.27 -21.14 2.47
CA TRP A 372 6.24 -22.17 2.66
C TRP A 372 4.88 -21.65 2.19
N TRP A 373 4.15 -22.42 1.39
CA TRP A 373 2.83 -22.03 0.88
C TRP A 373 1.81 -21.79 2.01
N TYR A 374 1.96 -22.52 3.12
CA TYR A 374 1.09 -22.44 4.29
C TYR A 374 1.55 -21.40 5.31
N TYR A 375 2.62 -20.66 5.05
CA TYR A 375 3.16 -19.65 5.96
C TYR A 375 2.09 -18.63 6.38
N PHE A 376 1.43 -17.98 5.41
CA PHE A 376 0.46 -16.93 5.71
C PHE A 376 -0.78 -17.43 6.48
N PRO A 377 -1.46 -18.53 6.08
CA PRO A 377 -2.56 -19.06 6.88
C PRO A 377 -2.18 -19.42 8.32
N VAL A 378 -1.03 -20.08 8.50
CA VAL A 378 -0.58 -20.50 9.84
C VAL A 378 -0.20 -19.29 10.68
N VAL A 379 0.59 -18.35 10.14
CA VAL A 379 0.97 -17.14 10.87
C VAL A 379 -0.25 -16.29 11.22
N PHE A 380 -1.25 -16.20 10.34
CA PHE A 380 -2.49 -15.50 10.63
C PHE A 380 -3.21 -16.13 11.83
N ILE A 381 -3.37 -17.46 11.85
CA ILE A 381 -4.00 -18.17 12.98
C ILE A 381 -3.19 -18.00 14.28
N LEU A 382 -1.86 -18.00 14.19
CA LEU A 382 -0.99 -17.89 15.37
C LEU A 382 -0.89 -16.45 15.92
N LYS A 383 -0.98 -15.43 15.05
CA LYS A 383 -0.79 -14.02 15.44
C LYS A 383 -2.08 -13.30 15.75
N GLU A 384 -3.20 -13.71 15.16
CA GLU A 384 -4.50 -13.10 15.45
C GLU A 384 -5.06 -13.56 16.78
N SER A 385 -5.80 -12.67 17.44
CA SER A 385 -6.43 -13.01 18.71
C SER A 385 -7.51 -14.09 18.51
N ILE A 386 -7.64 -15.01 19.46
CA ILE A 386 -8.69 -16.05 19.46
C ILE A 386 -10.09 -15.44 19.25
N PRO A 387 -10.48 -14.34 19.94
CA PRO A 387 -11.76 -13.69 19.67
C PRO A 387 -11.93 -13.22 18.22
N SER A 388 -10.91 -12.62 17.61
CA SER A 388 -10.96 -12.21 16.20
C SER A 388 -11.17 -13.40 15.28
N LEU A 389 -10.46 -14.51 15.51
CA LEU A 389 -10.59 -15.73 14.72
C LEU A 389 -12.01 -16.33 14.83
N ILE A 390 -12.58 -16.38 16.03
CA ILE A 390 -13.95 -16.86 16.25
C ILE A 390 -14.96 -15.98 15.49
N LEU A 391 -14.83 -14.66 15.57
CA LEU A 391 -15.72 -13.73 14.89
C LEU A 391 -15.63 -13.86 13.36
N ILE A 392 -14.42 -13.99 12.82
CA ILE A 392 -14.20 -14.20 11.38
C ILE A 392 -14.81 -15.54 10.94
N ALA A 393 -14.54 -16.63 11.66
CA ALA A 393 -15.09 -17.94 11.34
C ALA A 393 -16.63 -17.93 11.38
N PHE A 394 -17.22 -17.34 12.42
CA PHE A 394 -18.66 -17.21 12.55
C PHE A 394 -19.27 -16.38 11.41
N ALA A 395 -18.65 -15.25 11.05
CA ALA A 395 -19.10 -14.41 9.94
C ALA A 395 -19.05 -15.15 8.59
N LEU A 396 -17.99 -15.93 8.34
CA LEU A 396 -17.86 -16.74 7.13
C LEU A 396 -18.92 -17.84 7.07
N LEU A 397 -19.11 -18.59 8.16
CA LEU A 397 -20.13 -19.65 8.24
C LEU A 397 -21.53 -19.10 8.02
N LEU A 398 -21.87 -17.97 8.65
CA LEU A 398 -23.16 -17.29 8.43
C LEU A 398 -23.31 -16.80 6.99
N GLY A 399 -22.25 -16.25 6.40
CA GLY A 399 -22.24 -15.79 5.01
C GLY A 399 -22.51 -16.92 4.03
N ILE A 400 -21.77 -18.03 4.16
CA ILE A 400 -21.95 -19.25 3.36
C ILE A 400 -23.36 -19.80 3.55
N TRP A 401 -23.82 -19.93 4.80
CA TRP A 401 -25.16 -20.44 5.09
C TRP A 401 -26.26 -19.62 4.44
N ARG A 402 -26.16 -18.29 4.45
CA ARG A 402 -27.11 -17.40 3.75
C ARG A 402 -27.08 -17.56 2.24
N VAL A 403 -25.89 -17.70 1.65
CA VAL A 403 -25.75 -17.91 0.20
C VAL A 403 -26.38 -19.23 -0.23
N LEU A 404 -26.25 -20.28 0.60
CA LEU A 404 -26.77 -21.63 0.34
C LEU A 404 -28.27 -21.80 0.65
N LYS A 405 -28.82 -21.07 1.63
CA LYS A 405 -30.25 -21.18 2.01
C LYS A 405 -31.20 -20.36 1.14
N CYS A 406 -30.74 -19.21 0.64
CA CYS A 406 -31.48 -18.48 -0.39
C CYS A 406 -31.31 -19.18 -1.73
#